data_AF-A0A8H7DD80-F1
#
_entry.id   AF-A0A8H7DD80-F1
#
_cell.length_a   1.000
_cell.length_b   1.000
_cell.length_c   1.000
_cell.angle_alpha   90.00
_cell.angle_beta   90.00
_cell.angle_gamma   90.00
#
_symmetry.space_group_name_H-M   'P 1'
#
loop_
_entity.id
_entity.type
_entity.pdbx_description
1 polymer ?
#
loop_
_entity_poly.entity_id
_entity_poly.type
_entity_poly.pdbx_seq_one_letter_code
_entity_poly.pdbx_strand_id
1 'polypeptide(L)'
;MDSPNFQSFLDKNFTLNPPAASHAISSDGKKLSIRALPKTDWWRAPPPEPVDSRTGAFFGMTIDATRNFSASVWIRGEWGTQFDQGCLMLLAGSSSDVKGNWIKVGVEVETGREYIGAVVASPWSDWAIAPAAHSTSTLGDSPTSPLTVGQS
;
A
#
# COMPACT_ATOMS: atom_id res chain seq x y z
N MET A 1 -16.85 -7.91 -11.11
CA MET A 1 -18.09 -7.38 -10.51
C MET A 1 -17.70 -6.24 -9.61
N ASP A 2 -18.35 -5.08 -9.73
CA ASP A 2 -18.13 -3.97 -8.79
C ASP A 2 -18.65 -4.38 -7.41
N SER A 3 -17.85 -4.18 -6.36
CA SER A 3 -18.27 -4.41 -4.98
C SER A 3 -19.39 -3.41 -4.63
N PRO A 4 -20.50 -3.83 -4.00
CA PRO A 4 -21.61 -2.95 -3.64
C PRO A 4 -21.21 -1.81 -2.68
N ASN A 5 -20.00 -1.87 -2.10
CA ASN A 5 -19.46 -0.88 -1.17
C ASN A 5 -18.18 -0.19 -1.71
N PHE A 6 -18.01 -0.11 -3.04
CA PHE A 6 -16.86 0.59 -3.61
C PHE A 6 -16.88 2.07 -3.22
N GLN A 7 -15.82 2.53 -2.55
CA GLN A 7 -15.58 3.95 -2.31
C GLN A 7 -14.67 4.49 -3.41
N SER A 8 -15.16 5.50 -4.13
CA SER A 8 -14.41 6.18 -5.17
C SER A 8 -13.21 6.93 -4.58
N PHE A 9 -12.05 6.83 -5.23
CA PHE A 9 -10.88 7.64 -4.84
C PHE A 9 -11.08 9.14 -5.09
N LEU A 10 -12.13 9.53 -5.84
CA LEU A 10 -12.54 10.93 -5.99
C LEU A 10 -13.27 11.48 -4.75
N ASP A 11 -13.60 10.64 -3.77
CA ASP A 11 -14.17 11.11 -2.52
C ASP A 11 -13.18 12.05 -1.81
N LYS A 12 -13.67 13.21 -1.39
CA LYS A 12 -12.89 14.27 -0.72
C LYS A 12 -12.41 13.86 0.67
N ASN A 13 -12.88 12.72 1.19
CA ASN A 13 -12.44 12.16 2.45
C ASN A 13 -11.05 11.51 2.37
N PHE A 14 -10.55 11.24 1.17
CA PHE A 14 -9.18 10.78 1.00
C PHE A 14 -8.17 11.94 1.05
N THR A 15 -7.05 11.68 1.72
CA THR A 15 -5.93 12.61 1.83
C THR A 15 -4.63 11.88 1.53
N LEU A 16 -3.67 12.58 0.91
CA LEU A 16 -2.32 12.07 0.67
C LEU A 16 -1.36 12.65 1.70
N ASN A 17 -0.99 11.88 2.71
CA ASN A 17 0.01 12.26 3.69
C ASN A 17 0.60 11.02 4.38
N PRO A 18 1.93 10.76 4.30
CA PRO A 18 2.99 11.56 3.68
C PRO A 18 2.84 11.78 2.16
N PRO A 19 3.51 12.78 1.55
CA PRO A 19 3.35 13.11 0.15
C PRO A 19 4.00 12.09 -0.80
N ALA A 20 3.52 12.05 -2.04
CA ALA A 20 4.11 11.32 -3.15
C ALA A 20 4.79 12.28 -4.15
N ALA A 21 5.63 11.76 -5.05
CA ALA A 21 6.18 12.55 -6.16
C ALA A 21 5.06 12.99 -7.12
N SER A 22 4.10 12.10 -7.38
CA SER A 22 2.86 12.41 -8.08
C SER A 22 1.77 11.40 -7.68
N HIS A 23 0.51 11.79 -7.88
CA HIS A 23 -0.62 10.87 -7.83
C HIS A 23 -1.65 11.27 -8.89
N ALA A 24 -2.41 10.29 -9.38
CA ALA A 24 -3.50 10.50 -10.32
C ALA A 24 -4.65 9.57 -10.02
N ILE A 25 -5.88 10.08 -10.16
CA ILE A 25 -7.11 9.30 -10.02
C ILE A 25 -7.77 9.25 -11.40
N SER A 26 -8.24 8.06 -11.79
CA SER A 26 -8.99 7.92 -13.05
C SER A 26 -10.29 8.71 -13.03
N SER A 27 -10.79 9.10 -14.21
CA SER A 27 -12.03 9.90 -14.31
C SER A 27 -13.26 9.22 -13.73
N ASP A 28 -13.29 7.88 -13.72
CA ASP A 28 -14.33 7.08 -13.07
C ASP A 28 -14.11 6.87 -11.56
N GLY A 29 -12.99 7.37 -11.02
CA GLY A 29 -12.60 7.27 -9.62
C GLY A 29 -12.22 5.87 -9.14
N LYS A 30 -12.07 4.90 -10.05
CA LYS A 30 -11.83 3.49 -9.73
C LYS A 30 -10.35 3.11 -9.57
N LYS A 31 -9.44 3.94 -10.07
CA LYS A 31 -8.00 3.68 -10.04
C LYS A 31 -7.27 4.85 -9.43
N LEU A 32 -6.33 4.54 -8.56
CA LEU A 32 -5.36 5.46 -8.00
C LEU A 32 -3.96 5.02 -8.46
N SER A 33 -3.20 5.95 -9.03
CA SER A 33 -1.78 5.77 -9.33
C SER A 33 -0.98 6.65 -8.40
N ILE A 34 0.03 6.11 -7.73
CA ILE A 34 0.95 6.84 -6.85
C ILE A 34 2.37 6.58 -7.32
N ARG A 35 3.15 7.65 -7.47
CA ARG A 35 4.60 7.57 -7.67
C ARG A 35 5.29 8.00 -6.38
N ALA A 36 5.94 7.06 -5.70
CA ALA A 36 6.65 7.35 -4.46
C ALA A 36 7.81 8.35 -4.68
N LEU A 37 8.14 9.08 -3.62
CA LEU A 37 9.41 9.82 -3.56
C LEU A 37 10.57 8.82 -3.37
N PRO A 38 11.80 9.16 -3.77
CA PRO A 38 12.96 8.34 -3.44
C PRO A 38 13.16 8.22 -1.92
N LYS A 39 13.70 7.08 -1.46
CA LYS A 39 14.09 6.84 -0.05
C LYS A 39 12.95 7.01 0.95
N THR A 40 11.74 6.60 0.58
CA THR A 40 10.59 6.58 1.49
C THR A 40 10.29 5.18 1.98
N ASP A 41 9.86 5.04 3.24
CA ASP A 41 9.54 3.74 3.84
C ASP A 41 8.57 3.89 5.03
N TRP A 42 8.03 2.75 5.47
CA TRP A 42 7.33 2.56 6.74
C TRP A 42 7.97 1.41 7.52
N TRP A 43 8.75 1.74 8.54
CA TRP A 43 9.47 0.77 9.37
C TRP A 43 9.80 1.34 10.74
N ARG A 44 9.72 0.52 11.80
CA ARG A 44 10.10 0.93 13.15
C ARG A 44 10.94 -0.14 13.85
N ALA A 45 12.16 0.21 14.24
CA ALA A 45 13.10 -0.70 14.91
C ALA A 45 13.44 -0.20 16.34
N PRO A 46 13.58 -1.11 17.33
CA PRO A 46 14.02 -0.77 18.67
C PRO A 46 15.54 -0.46 18.72
N PRO A 47 16.05 0.06 19.86
CA PRO A 47 17.50 0.17 20.12
C PRO A 47 18.22 -1.19 19.96
N PRO A 48 19.55 -1.20 19.71
CA PRO A 48 20.50 -0.09 19.80
C PRO A 48 20.60 0.81 18.56
N GLU A 49 20.05 0.39 17.42
CA GLU A 49 20.01 1.16 16.17
C GLU A 49 18.55 1.52 15.84
N PRO A 50 17.95 2.48 16.57
CA PRO A 50 16.53 2.77 16.42
C PRO A 50 16.22 3.40 15.06
N VAL A 51 15.11 2.98 14.47
CA VAL A 51 14.55 3.54 13.22
C VAL A 51 13.08 3.85 13.47
N ASP A 52 12.59 5.01 12.99
CA ASP A 52 11.16 5.31 12.89
C ASP A 52 10.91 6.04 11.55
N SER A 53 10.78 5.24 10.49
CA SER A 53 10.48 5.72 9.15
C SER A 53 8.97 5.68 8.92
N ARG A 54 8.40 6.82 8.53
CA ARG A 54 6.98 7.01 8.17
C ARG A 54 6.85 8.00 7.04
N THR A 55 7.65 7.78 6.00
CA THR A 55 7.82 8.70 4.89
C THR A 55 7.19 8.18 3.60
N GLY A 56 6.80 6.90 3.56
CA GLY A 56 6.06 6.30 2.45
C GLY A 56 4.75 7.03 2.20
N ALA A 57 4.47 7.33 0.93
CA ALA A 57 3.23 7.97 0.53
C ALA A 57 2.01 7.17 0.99
N PHE A 58 1.05 7.83 1.63
CA PHE A 58 -0.15 7.19 2.13
C PHE A 58 -1.39 7.97 1.68
N PHE A 59 -2.18 7.37 0.80
CA PHE A 59 -3.45 7.90 0.34
C PHE A 59 -4.58 7.18 1.09
N GLY A 60 -5.12 7.84 2.11
CA GLY A 60 -6.04 7.21 3.05
C GLY A 60 -7.17 8.13 3.48
N MET A 61 -8.22 7.53 4.03
CA MET A 61 -9.34 8.22 4.65
C MET A 61 -9.52 7.75 6.09
N THR A 62 -10.09 8.61 6.92
CA THR A 62 -10.47 8.24 8.29
C THR A 62 -11.70 7.33 8.25
N ILE A 63 -11.67 6.28 9.05
CA ILE A 63 -12.81 5.38 9.27
C ILE A 63 -13.23 5.43 10.73
N ASP A 64 -14.51 5.18 10.99
CA ASP A 64 -15.05 5.05 12.34
C ASP A 64 -14.60 3.71 12.95
N ALA A 65 -13.63 3.78 13.86
CA ALA A 65 -13.06 2.61 14.53
C ALA A 65 -14.05 1.89 15.46
N THR A 66 -15.24 2.46 15.75
CA THR A 66 -16.28 1.78 16.55
C THR A 66 -17.10 0.78 15.74
N ARG A 67 -16.91 0.75 14.42
CA ARG A 67 -17.67 -0.09 13.49
C ARG A 67 -16.76 -1.10 12.81
N ASN A 68 -17.31 -2.28 12.54
CA ASN A 68 -16.64 -3.26 11.69
C ASN A 68 -16.54 -2.71 10.27
N PHE A 69 -15.39 -2.91 9.64
CA PHE A 69 -15.14 -2.54 8.26
C PHE A 69 -14.37 -3.65 7.53
N SER A 70 -14.42 -3.60 6.21
CA SER A 70 -13.56 -4.40 5.33
C SER A 70 -13.03 -3.49 4.24
N ALA A 71 -11.75 -3.66 3.91
CA ALA A 71 -11.08 -2.92 2.84
C ALA A 71 -10.33 -3.92 1.95
N SER A 72 -10.36 -3.68 0.65
CA SER A 72 -9.68 -4.51 -0.33
C SER A 72 -9.30 -3.65 -1.53
N VAL A 73 -8.14 -3.92 -2.09
CA VAL A 73 -7.62 -3.22 -3.27
C VAL A 73 -6.82 -4.19 -4.12
N TRP A 74 -6.84 -3.99 -5.43
CA TRP A 74 -5.93 -4.66 -6.35
C TRP A 74 -4.68 -3.82 -6.51
N ILE A 75 -3.51 -4.42 -6.28
CA ILE A 75 -2.23 -3.74 -6.34
C ILE A 75 -1.46 -4.26 -7.55
N ARG A 76 -0.94 -3.32 -8.33
CA ARG A 76 0.03 -3.53 -9.40
C ARG A 76 0.98 -2.35 -9.43
N GLY A 77 2.17 -2.54 -9.96
CA GLY A 77 3.13 -1.45 -10.06
C GLY A 77 4.32 -1.77 -10.94
N GLU A 78 5.08 -0.72 -11.23
CA GLU A 78 6.33 -0.81 -11.96
C GLU A 78 7.46 -1.15 -10.97
N TRP A 79 7.49 -2.39 -10.51
CA TRP A 79 8.45 -2.84 -9.48
C TRP A 79 9.84 -3.06 -10.07
N GLY A 80 10.69 -2.03 -10.02
CA GLY A 80 11.98 -2.01 -10.70
C GLY A 80 13.19 -2.01 -9.77
N THR A 81 13.00 -1.70 -8.48
CA THR A 81 14.09 -1.55 -7.52
C THR A 81 13.90 -2.40 -6.26
N GLN A 82 15.01 -2.73 -5.60
CA GLN A 82 14.96 -3.45 -4.33
C GLN A 82 14.20 -2.61 -3.29
N PHE A 83 13.29 -3.26 -2.57
CA PHE A 83 12.37 -2.68 -1.60
C PHE A 83 11.27 -1.78 -2.18
N ASP A 84 11.02 -1.84 -3.50
CA ASP A 84 9.77 -1.30 -4.05
C ASP A 84 8.57 -1.98 -3.40
N GLN A 85 7.61 -1.17 -2.94
CA GLN A 85 6.48 -1.62 -2.15
C GLN A 85 5.17 -1.02 -2.66
N GLY A 86 4.10 -1.82 -2.61
CA GLY A 86 2.72 -1.38 -2.79
C GLY A 86 1.81 -2.09 -1.79
N CYS A 87 1.14 -1.34 -0.92
CA CYS A 87 0.40 -1.93 0.21
C CYS A 87 -0.98 -1.29 0.43
N LEU A 88 -1.90 -2.11 0.97
CA LEU A 88 -3.00 -1.62 1.79
C LEU A 88 -2.49 -1.40 3.20
N MET A 89 -2.85 -0.27 3.81
CA MET A 89 -2.34 0.11 5.11
C MET A 89 -3.48 0.56 6.04
N LEU A 90 -3.38 0.17 7.31
CA LEU A 90 -4.21 0.64 8.41
C LEU A 90 -3.33 1.34 9.43
N LEU A 91 -3.68 2.58 9.77
CA LEU A 91 -3.01 3.38 10.79
C LEU A 91 -4.01 3.61 11.94
N ALA A 92 -3.63 3.21 13.15
CA ALA A 92 -4.39 3.50 14.35
C ALA A 92 -3.97 4.87 14.91
N GLY A 93 -4.96 5.70 15.24
CA GLY A 93 -4.75 7.08 15.65
C GLY A 93 -4.81 8.06 14.48
N SER A 94 -4.43 9.31 14.73
CA SER A 94 -4.35 10.33 13.66
C SER A 94 -3.09 10.12 12.81
N SER A 95 -3.11 10.54 11.54
CA SER A 95 -1.90 10.59 10.70
C SER A 95 -0.81 11.52 11.25
N SER A 96 -1.17 12.42 12.18
CA SER A 96 -0.25 13.27 12.93
C SER A 96 0.31 12.60 14.21
N ASP A 97 -0.18 11.42 14.59
CA ASP A 97 0.29 10.71 15.77
C ASP A 97 1.62 10.00 15.48
N VAL A 98 2.71 10.62 15.92
CA VAL A 98 4.08 10.13 15.82
C VAL A 98 4.34 8.84 16.60
N LYS A 99 3.38 8.22 17.29
CA LYS A 99 3.55 6.88 17.90
C LYS A 99 2.48 5.85 17.51
N GLY A 100 1.52 6.23 16.66
CA GLY A 100 0.42 5.35 16.22
C GLY A 100 0.90 3.97 15.74
N ASN A 101 0.14 2.93 16.11
CA ASN A 101 0.35 1.57 15.63
C ASN A 101 -0.15 1.48 14.19
N TRP A 102 0.47 0.62 13.37
CA TRP A 102 0.06 0.47 11.99
C TRP A 102 0.28 -0.95 11.48
N ILE A 103 -0.43 -1.26 10.39
CA ILE A 103 -0.29 -2.49 9.63
C ILE A 103 -0.15 -2.10 8.17
N LYS A 104 0.84 -2.63 7.45
CA LYS A 104 0.87 -2.60 5.98
C LYS A 104 0.87 -4.03 5.46
N VAL A 105 0.08 -4.31 4.44
CA VAL A 105 -0.02 -5.62 3.78
C VAL A 105 0.00 -5.41 2.28
N GLY A 106 0.86 -6.13 1.56
CA GLY A 106 0.97 -5.96 0.12
C GLY A 106 2.17 -6.66 -0.49
N VAL A 107 2.62 -6.11 -1.62
CA VAL A 107 3.78 -6.60 -2.36
C VAL A 107 5.04 -5.82 -1.98
N GLU A 108 6.15 -6.53 -1.90
CA GLU A 108 7.50 -5.99 -1.72
C GLU A 108 8.49 -6.71 -2.63
N VAL A 109 9.40 -5.97 -3.26
CA VAL A 109 10.52 -6.56 -4.00
C VAL A 109 11.69 -6.79 -3.06
N GLU A 110 12.15 -8.03 -2.98
CA GLU A 110 13.38 -8.36 -2.26
C GLU A 110 14.26 -9.30 -3.08
N THR A 111 15.56 -8.99 -3.19
CA THR A 111 16.51 -9.76 -4.03
C THR A 111 16.02 -9.99 -5.48
N GLY A 112 15.33 -9.01 -6.07
CA GLY A 112 14.80 -9.09 -7.44
C GLY A 112 13.58 -9.99 -7.62
N ARG A 113 12.91 -10.40 -6.54
CA ARG A 113 11.68 -11.20 -6.56
C ARG A 113 10.56 -10.50 -5.79
N GLU A 114 9.33 -10.71 -6.22
CA GLU A 114 8.14 -10.22 -5.52
C GLU A 114 7.78 -11.15 -4.35
N TYR A 115 7.50 -10.54 -3.20
CA TYR A 115 6.96 -11.20 -2.01
C TYR A 115 5.62 -10.58 -1.65
N ILE A 116 4.72 -11.38 -1.09
CA ILE A 116 3.55 -10.88 -0.38
C ILE A 116 3.86 -10.94 1.11
N GLY A 117 3.58 -9.85 1.81
CA GLY A 117 3.92 -9.74 3.21
C GLY A 117 3.00 -8.84 4.00
N ALA A 118 3.21 -8.89 5.31
CA ALA A 118 2.60 -7.99 6.27
C ALA A 118 3.67 -7.47 7.22
N VAL A 119 3.58 -6.19 7.58
CA VAL A 119 4.29 -5.62 8.72
C VAL A 119 3.25 -5.13 9.71
N VAL A 120 3.36 -5.58 10.96
CA VAL A 120 2.57 -5.08 12.10
C VAL A 120 3.51 -4.31 13.01
N ALA A 121 3.22 -3.03 13.26
CA ALA A 121 4.02 -2.16 14.12
C ALA A 121 3.27 -1.84 15.41
N SER A 122 3.68 -2.46 16.52
CA SER A 122 3.11 -2.20 17.86
C SER A 122 4.07 -2.58 19.01
N PRO A 123 4.92 -1.66 19.49
CA PRO A 123 5.31 -0.41 18.82
C PRO A 123 6.30 -0.66 17.68
N TRP A 124 7.02 -1.78 17.70
CA TRP A 124 8.07 -2.11 16.72
C TRP A 124 7.50 -2.94 15.58
N SER A 125 8.11 -2.83 14.41
CA SER A 125 7.77 -3.60 13.22
C SER A 125 8.15 -5.06 13.40
N ASP A 126 7.17 -5.93 13.23
CA ASP A 126 7.34 -7.36 12.98
C ASP A 126 6.91 -7.66 11.54
N TRP A 127 7.71 -8.42 10.81
CA TRP A 127 7.59 -8.59 9.36
C TRP A 127 7.55 -10.07 8.98
N ALA A 128 6.52 -10.43 8.25
CA ALA A 128 6.35 -11.76 7.68
C ALA A 128 6.15 -11.66 6.16
N ILE A 129 6.87 -12.49 5.41
CA ILE A 129 6.79 -12.57 3.95
C ILE A 129 6.71 -14.00 3.46
N ALA A 130 6.09 -14.17 2.30
CA ALA A 130 6.15 -15.36 1.48
C ALA A 130 6.35 -14.98 0.01
N PRO A 131 6.99 -15.82 -0.82
CA PRO A 131 7.08 -15.57 -2.26
C PRO A 131 5.70 -15.32 -2.87
N ALA A 132 5.59 -14.31 -3.73
CA ALA A 132 4.33 -14.04 -4.43
C ALA A 132 4.01 -15.17 -5.41
N ALA A 133 2.79 -15.73 -5.31
CA ALA A 133 2.34 -16.79 -6.22
C ALA A 133 2.07 -16.28 -7.65
N HIS A 134 1.78 -14.98 -7.79
CA HIS A 134 1.52 -14.31 -9.05
C HIS A 134 2.28 -12.97 -9.07
N SER A 135 2.83 -12.62 -10.22
CA SER A 135 3.43 -11.30 -10.40
C SER A 135 2.35 -10.21 -10.44
N THR A 136 2.63 -9.12 -9.76
CA THR A 136 1.88 -7.88 -9.76
C THR A 136 2.61 -6.77 -10.52
N SER A 137 3.81 -7.07 -11.04
CA SER A 137 4.59 -6.14 -11.85
C SER A 137 3.90 -5.84 -13.16
N THR A 138 3.93 -4.58 -13.58
CA THR A 138 3.56 -4.15 -14.93
C THR A 138 4.79 -3.90 -15.81
N LEU A 139 6.00 -4.09 -15.28
CA LEU A 139 7.21 -4.04 -16.10
C LEU A 139 7.23 -5.24 -17.05
N GLY A 140 7.21 -4.97 -18.35
CA GLY A 140 7.21 -6.01 -19.39
C GLY A 140 5.82 -6.39 -19.91
N ASP A 141 4.73 -5.87 -19.31
CA ASP A 141 3.40 -5.97 -19.89
C ASP A 141 3.33 -5.10 -21.17
N SER A 142 3.08 -5.73 -22.32
CA SER A 142 2.70 -4.97 -23.53
C SER A 142 1.31 -4.37 -23.30
N PRO A 143 1.03 -3.12 -23.73
CA PRO A 143 -0.18 -2.38 -23.37
C PRO A 143 -1.52 -2.94 -23.94
N THR A 144 -1.53 -4.12 -24.56
CA THR A 144 -2.66 -4.62 -25.38
C THR A 144 -3.22 -5.98 -25.01
N SER A 145 -2.79 -6.62 -23.93
CA SER A 145 -3.38 -7.91 -23.52
C SER A 145 -4.48 -7.71 -22.46
N PRO A 146 -5.78 -7.76 -22.81
CA PRO A 146 -6.82 -7.88 -21.80
C PRO A 146 -6.70 -9.27 -21.15
N LEU A 147 -6.44 -9.32 -19.85
CA LEU A 147 -6.36 -10.57 -19.11
C LEU A 147 -7.76 -11.13 -18.82
N THR A 148 -7.98 -12.37 -19.25
CA THR A 148 -9.12 -13.20 -18.92
C THR A 148 -9.11 -13.50 -17.42
N VAL A 149 -10.15 -13.09 -16.69
CA VAL A 149 -10.36 -13.49 -15.30
C VAL A 149 -10.92 -14.91 -15.31
N GLY A 150 -10.12 -15.88 -14.85
CA GLY A 150 -10.64 -17.20 -14.50
C GLY A 150 -11.55 -17.08 -13.27
N GLN A 151 -12.79 -17.53 -13.40
CA GLN A 151 -13.69 -17.72 -12.26
C GLN A 151 -13.43 -19.11 -11.66
N SER A 152 -13.34 -19.18 -10.33
CA SER A 152 -13.58 -20.41 -9.55
C SER A 152 -15.07 -20.56 -9.28
#